data_AF-A0A378UBZ0-F1
#
_entry.id   AF-A0A378UBZ0-F1
#
_cell.length_a   1.000
_cell.length_b   1.000
_cell.length_c   1.000
_cell.angle_alpha   90.00
_cell.angle_beta   90.00
_cell.angle_gamma   90.00
#
_symmetry.space_group_name_H-M   'P 1'
#
loop_
_entity.id
_entity.type
_entity.pdbx_description
1 polymer ?
#
loop_
_entity_poly.entity_id
_entity_poly.type
_entity_poly.pdbx_seq_one_letter_code
_entity_poly.pdbx_strand_id
1 'polypeptide(L)'
;MTDFNLETLDFETLQKVSKSIEMIDEQFGGNPTMKRAILKNYGFSLDDFPTVFEPNPVAKQAQEQAVQLQNESVEKSLELQNKLVYGDKWYVLQNRLLNAITNLDLNERRLIMLLSPIVRKDVEDFPNKNRRVFVVKALDFAETYEIKPNNVYKMLANTADTILGKAFWFWNFKDDKPFGEKTYKTGMTWVSKCNYLEDRGEIAISLSEDMIEMLTVFDKANPFIKYQIDVIVKLGFYGIILFELIVSCLHQDFKQKSYTIEYLKEKFNCVDKYKNVAEFKRNVIDRAISDIHEYTTIRISYEQKKVGRSVSELLFSFEDISQKKIEETKEKGSNAPKDPFTNFKMSQKQLSLFATKIKKATGQDIDEIINELCNVHLQSKHIDFLKVLDFVPSDWYTEAEIKKHPTPQQIAQEKLRAKQKAKEQAELEQAQLRQDYEVLLANAEEFVMANQKRIGIGIEKMYFEKGDYQGVVRIWERYLLSERDRKGFALLDEILSR
;
A
#
# COMPACT_ATOMS: atom_id res chain seq x y z
N MET A 1 -43.43 -48.83 33.86
CA MET A 1 -41.97 -49.01 33.95
C MET A 1 -41.72 -50.50 33.79
N THR A 2 -41.23 -50.90 32.63
CA THR A 2 -40.76 -52.26 32.36
C THR A 2 -39.25 -52.22 32.54
N ASP A 3 -38.76 -52.94 33.55
CA ASP A 3 -37.33 -53.04 33.85
C ASP A 3 -36.59 -53.69 32.68
N PHE A 4 -35.57 -53.00 32.17
CA PHE A 4 -34.69 -53.51 31.13
C PHE A 4 -33.70 -54.51 31.76
N ASN A 5 -33.77 -55.78 31.36
CA ASN A 5 -32.92 -56.83 31.91
C ASN A 5 -31.72 -57.09 30.98
N LEU A 6 -30.50 -56.75 31.43
CA LEU A 6 -29.25 -56.93 30.67
C LEU A 6 -29.00 -58.39 30.24
N GLU A 7 -29.64 -59.36 30.89
CA GLU A 7 -29.50 -60.79 30.59
C GLU A 7 -30.21 -61.24 29.29
N THR A 8 -30.88 -60.33 28.56
CA THR A 8 -31.68 -60.66 27.37
C THR A 8 -31.09 -60.20 26.02
N LEU A 9 -29.94 -59.53 26.03
CA LEU A 9 -29.26 -59.08 24.80
C LEU A 9 -28.43 -60.21 24.20
N ASP A 10 -28.69 -60.56 22.93
CA ASP A 10 -27.88 -61.54 22.22
C ASP A 10 -26.45 -61.00 21.94
N PHE A 11 -25.51 -61.93 21.82
CA PHE A 11 -24.08 -61.62 21.62
C PHE A 11 -23.83 -60.82 20.33
N GLU A 12 -24.63 -61.04 19.29
CA GLU A 12 -24.49 -60.34 18.01
C GLU A 12 -24.86 -58.85 18.15
N THR A 13 -25.87 -58.54 18.95
CA THR A 13 -26.30 -57.19 19.28
C THR A 13 -25.24 -56.47 20.10
N LEU A 14 -24.63 -57.14 21.07
CA LEU A 14 -23.51 -56.58 21.85
C LEU A 14 -22.29 -56.26 20.99
N GLN A 15 -21.94 -57.13 20.03
CA GLN A 15 -20.86 -56.84 19.08
C GLN A 15 -21.17 -55.63 18.18
N LYS A 16 -22.41 -55.50 17.69
CA LYS A 16 -22.83 -54.37 16.86
C LYS A 16 -22.78 -53.05 17.63
N VAL A 17 -23.22 -53.05 18.90
CA VAL A 17 -23.13 -51.89 19.78
C VAL A 17 -21.68 -51.51 20.03
N SER A 18 -20.82 -52.47 20.37
CA SER A 18 -19.39 -52.24 20.61
C SER A 18 -18.71 -51.59 19.40
N LYS A 19 -18.90 -52.17 18.21
CA LYS A 19 -18.29 -51.69 16.97
C LYS A 19 -18.80 -50.30 16.57
N SER A 20 -20.05 -50.00 16.87
CA SER A 20 -20.63 -48.67 16.61
C SER A 20 -20.07 -47.61 17.56
N ILE A 21 -19.80 -47.98 18.82
CA ILE A 21 -19.16 -47.10 19.80
C ILE A 21 -17.70 -46.84 19.41
N GLU A 22 -16.96 -47.87 19.02
CA GLU A 22 -15.57 -47.74 18.51
C GLU A 22 -15.50 -46.82 17.29
N MET A 23 -16.41 -46.98 16.32
CA MET A 23 -16.48 -46.09 15.16
C MET A 23 -16.74 -44.63 15.57
N ILE A 24 -17.57 -44.39 16.58
CA ILE A 24 -17.81 -43.03 17.11
C ILE A 24 -16.55 -42.47 17.79
N ASP A 25 -15.80 -43.30 18.51
CA ASP A 25 -14.54 -42.90 19.11
C ASP A 25 -13.50 -42.51 18.07
N GLU A 26 -13.33 -43.32 17.03
CA GLU A 26 -12.32 -43.12 15.99
C GLU A 26 -12.66 -41.96 15.04
N GLN A 27 -13.92 -41.83 14.61
CA GLN A 27 -14.29 -40.87 13.56
C GLN A 27 -14.92 -39.58 14.06
N PHE A 28 -15.50 -39.59 15.26
CA PHE A 28 -16.27 -38.45 15.79
C PHE A 28 -15.77 -38.00 17.16
N GLY A 29 -14.55 -38.39 17.55
CA GLY A 29 -13.89 -37.95 18.77
C GLY A 29 -14.64 -38.35 20.05
N GLY A 30 -15.39 -39.47 20.01
CA GLY A 30 -16.09 -40.01 21.17
C GLY A 30 -17.33 -39.23 21.58
N ASN A 31 -17.99 -38.54 20.65
CA ASN A 31 -19.16 -37.70 20.91
C ASN A 31 -20.22 -38.40 21.82
N PRO A 32 -20.44 -37.90 23.04
CA PRO A 32 -21.26 -38.57 24.04
C PRO A 32 -22.74 -38.60 23.67
N THR A 33 -23.24 -37.62 22.91
CA THR A 33 -24.63 -37.58 22.45
C THR A 33 -24.91 -38.68 21.43
N MET A 34 -23.97 -38.94 20.51
CA MET A 34 -24.10 -40.02 19.52
C MET A 34 -24.04 -41.39 20.17
N LYS A 35 -23.13 -41.60 21.13
CA LYS A 35 -23.06 -42.85 21.90
C LYS A 35 -24.35 -43.11 22.68
N ARG A 36 -24.90 -42.09 23.34
CA ARG A 36 -26.19 -42.18 24.05
C ARG A 36 -27.34 -42.50 23.09
N ALA A 37 -27.36 -41.92 21.89
CA ALA A 37 -28.39 -42.22 20.89
C ALA A 37 -28.33 -43.69 20.41
N ILE A 38 -27.12 -44.21 20.16
CA ILE A 38 -26.94 -45.63 19.81
C ILE A 38 -27.37 -46.53 20.97
N LEU A 39 -26.87 -46.28 22.19
CA LEU A 39 -27.23 -47.06 23.37
C LEU A 39 -28.75 -47.02 23.65
N LYS A 40 -29.41 -45.87 23.46
CA LYS A 40 -30.87 -45.75 23.57
C LYS A 40 -31.61 -46.61 22.53
N ASN A 41 -31.12 -46.67 21.30
CA ASN A 41 -31.74 -47.49 20.24
C ASN A 41 -31.70 -48.99 20.55
N TYR A 42 -30.76 -49.42 21.39
CA TYR A 42 -30.66 -50.80 21.89
C TYR A 42 -31.25 -50.98 23.31
N GLY A 43 -31.98 -49.98 23.81
CA GLY A 43 -32.76 -50.07 25.05
C GLY A 43 -31.98 -49.84 26.35
N PHE A 44 -30.71 -49.43 26.29
CA PHE A 44 -29.92 -49.18 27.48
C PHE A 44 -30.41 -47.93 28.25
N SER A 45 -30.54 -48.06 29.57
CA SER A 45 -30.84 -46.93 30.47
C SER A 45 -29.68 -45.93 30.45
N LEU A 46 -29.97 -44.66 30.16
CA LEU A 46 -28.96 -43.62 29.99
C LEU A 46 -28.69 -42.79 31.27
N ASP A 47 -29.39 -43.11 32.35
CA ASP A 47 -29.33 -42.34 33.60
C ASP A 47 -28.13 -42.74 34.48
N ASP A 48 -27.44 -43.85 34.17
CA ASP A 48 -26.29 -44.36 34.93
C ASP A 48 -24.92 -43.96 34.36
N PHE A 49 -24.85 -43.18 33.28
CA PHE A 49 -23.59 -42.77 32.66
C PHE A 49 -23.23 -41.31 33.02
N PRO A 50 -22.05 -41.04 33.62
CA PRO A 50 -21.66 -39.68 33.98
C PRO A 50 -21.53 -38.77 32.74
N THR A 51 -22.10 -37.57 32.82
CA THR A 51 -22.22 -36.59 31.73
C THR A 51 -21.05 -35.59 31.63
N VAL A 52 -19.99 -35.75 32.41
CA VAL A 52 -18.85 -34.81 32.41
C VAL A 52 -17.63 -35.50 31.84
N PHE A 53 -17.20 -35.03 30.68
CA PHE A 53 -15.91 -35.37 30.08
C PHE A 53 -14.81 -34.59 30.81
N GLU A 54 -13.93 -35.29 31.51
CA GLU A 54 -12.64 -34.74 31.93
C GLU A 54 -11.57 -35.18 30.92
N PRO A 55 -11.01 -34.26 30.11
CA PRO A 55 -9.92 -34.62 29.20
C PRO A 55 -8.73 -35.12 30.01
N ASN A 56 -8.03 -36.14 29.49
CA ASN A 56 -6.76 -36.58 30.09
C ASN A 56 -5.75 -35.41 30.15
N PRO A 57 -4.71 -35.46 31.00
CA PRO A 57 -3.82 -34.31 31.22
C PRO A 57 -3.17 -33.76 29.94
N VAL A 58 -2.90 -34.63 28.96
CA VAL A 58 -2.31 -34.28 27.66
C VAL A 58 -3.33 -33.57 26.77
N ALA A 59 -4.58 -34.06 26.72
CA ALA A 59 -5.68 -33.45 25.99
C ALA A 59 -6.13 -32.13 26.62
N LYS A 60 -6.04 -32.01 27.95
CA LYS A 60 -6.32 -30.78 28.70
C LYS A 60 -5.26 -29.72 28.41
N GLN A 61 -3.98 -30.07 28.40
CA GLN A 61 -2.91 -29.17 27.95
C GLN A 61 -3.03 -28.79 26.47
N ALA A 62 -3.40 -29.74 25.60
CA ALA A 62 -3.60 -29.45 24.18
C ALA A 62 -4.82 -28.52 23.94
N GLN A 63 -5.90 -28.68 24.71
CA GLN A 63 -7.05 -27.77 24.69
C GLN A 63 -6.71 -26.41 25.29
N GLU A 64 -5.99 -26.35 26.41
CA GLU A 64 -5.55 -25.09 27.03
C GLU A 64 -4.61 -24.33 26.10
N GLN A 65 -3.69 -25.03 25.41
CA GLN A 65 -2.83 -24.44 24.37
C GLN A 65 -3.62 -24.02 23.14
N ALA A 66 -4.58 -24.82 22.67
CA ALA A 66 -5.43 -24.45 21.53
C ALA A 66 -6.32 -23.23 21.85
N VAL A 67 -6.88 -23.18 23.06
CA VAL A 67 -7.66 -22.04 23.56
C VAL A 67 -6.78 -20.82 23.79
N GLN A 68 -5.54 -20.97 24.29
CA GLN A 68 -4.58 -19.88 24.38
C GLN A 68 -4.15 -19.38 23.00
N LEU A 69 -3.85 -20.26 22.05
CA LEU A 69 -3.53 -19.89 20.66
C LEU A 69 -4.72 -19.21 19.99
N GLN A 70 -5.94 -19.68 20.26
CA GLN A 70 -7.16 -19.07 19.73
C GLN A 70 -7.42 -17.71 20.40
N ASN A 71 -7.26 -17.58 21.70
CA ASN A 71 -7.41 -16.30 22.42
C ASN A 71 -6.30 -15.31 22.05
N GLU A 72 -5.05 -15.74 21.90
CA GLU A 72 -3.96 -14.90 21.38
C GLU A 72 -4.23 -14.50 19.93
N SER A 73 -4.80 -15.38 19.10
CA SER A 73 -5.20 -15.03 17.72
C SER A 73 -6.36 -14.03 17.69
N VAL A 74 -7.31 -14.15 18.63
CA VAL A 74 -8.45 -13.23 18.80
C VAL A 74 -7.97 -11.90 19.38
N GLU A 75 -7.12 -11.87 20.40
CA GLU A 75 -6.53 -10.66 20.96
C GLU A 75 -5.61 -9.96 19.96
N LYS A 76 -4.83 -10.71 19.17
CA LYS A 76 -3.97 -10.15 18.13
C LYS A 76 -4.77 -9.62 16.94
N SER A 77 -5.88 -10.28 16.58
CA SER A 77 -6.82 -9.76 15.57
C SER A 77 -7.60 -8.56 16.09
N LEU A 78 -7.96 -8.51 17.38
CA LEU A 78 -8.55 -7.36 18.05
C LEU A 78 -7.55 -6.20 18.18
N GLU A 79 -6.27 -6.47 18.49
CA GLU A 79 -5.17 -5.49 18.47
C GLU A 79 -4.89 -4.96 17.07
N LEU A 80 -5.00 -5.80 16.03
CA LEU A 80 -4.88 -5.42 14.62
C LEU A 80 -6.08 -4.57 14.18
N GLN A 81 -7.30 -4.94 14.57
CA GLN A 81 -8.50 -4.12 14.39
C GLN A 81 -8.34 -2.74 15.07
N ASN A 82 -7.83 -2.71 16.30
CA ASN A 82 -7.62 -1.48 17.06
C ASN A 82 -6.44 -0.62 16.53
N LYS A 83 -5.58 -1.14 15.63
CA LYS A 83 -4.42 -0.41 15.08
C LYS A 83 -4.66 0.23 13.70
N LEU A 84 -5.80 0.03 13.05
CA LEU A 84 -6.03 0.50 11.67
C LEU A 84 -7.38 1.21 11.48
N VAL A 85 -7.73 2.13 12.39
CA VAL A 85 -8.90 3.02 12.19
C VAL A 85 -8.57 4.07 11.13
N TYR A 86 -8.72 3.67 9.87
CA TYR A 86 -8.70 4.59 8.75
C TYR A 86 -10.04 5.32 8.69
N GLY A 87 -10.05 6.55 9.22
CA GLY A 87 -11.25 7.39 9.23
C GLY A 87 -11.83 7.63 7.83
N ASP A 88 -13.05 8.18 7.80
CA ASP A 88 -13.96 8.26 6.64
C ASP A 88 -13.37 8.93 5.38
N LYS A 89 -12.24 9.64 5.50
CA LYS A 89 -11.50 10.27 4.39
C LYS A 89 -10.60 9.33 3.57
N TRP A 90 -10.52 8.05 3.94
CA TRP A 90 -9.66 7.06 3.30
C TRP A 90 -10.47 5.97 2.61
N TYR A 91 -10.09 5.67 1.38
CA TYR A 91 -10.42 4.39 0.76
C TYR A 91 -9.29 3.40 1.09
N VAL A 92 -9.68 2.21 1.55
CA VAL A 92 -8.77 1.14 1.96
C VAL A 92 -9.27 -0.17 1.38
N LEU A 93 -8.47 -0.80 0.52
CA LEU A 93 -8.86 -1.99 -0.21
C LEU A 93 -7.71 -2.99 -0.17
N GLN A 94 -8.01 -4.26 0.08
CA GLN A 94 -6.99 -5.30 -0.02
C GLN A 94 -6.44 -5.40 -1.46
N ASN A 95 -5.15 -5.68 -1.58
CA ASN A 95 -4.44 -5.82 -2.86
C ASN A 95 -5.03 -6.96 -3.70
N ARG A 96 -5.66 -7.97 -3.10
CA ARG A 96 -6.34 -9.03 -3.85
C ARG A 96 -7.50 -8.49 -4.69
N LEU A 97 -8.27 -7.53 -4.17
CA LEU A 97 -9.36 -6.86 -4.87
C LEU A 97 -8.81 -5.96 -5.98
N LEU A 98 -7.71 -5.27 -5.69
CA LEU A 98 -6.99 -4.47 -6.67
C LEU A 98 -6.40 -5.33 -7.78
N ASN A 99 -5.88 -6.53 -7.51
CA ASN A 99 -5.21 -7.35 -8.52
C ASN A 99 -6.21 -8.13 -9.38
N ALA A 100 -7.43 -8.34 -8.90
CA ALA A 100 -8.49 -8.98 -9.64
C ALA A 100 -8.80 -8.23 -10.95
N ILE A 101 -9.10 -8.96 -12.02
CA ILE A 101 -9.58 -8.34 -13.27
C ILE A 101 -11.02 -7.92 -13.02
N THR A 102 -11.27 -6.62 -13.01
CA THR A 102 -12.54 -6.04 -12.61
C THR A 102 -13.21 -5.39 -13.82
N ASN A 103 -14.33 -5.94 -14.30
CA ASN A 103 -15.07 -5.33 -15.40
C ASN A 103 -16.06 -4.24 -14.91
N LEU A 104 -15.59 -3.33 -14.06
CA LEU A 104 -16.41 -2.23 -13.54
C LEU A 104 -16.33 -1.00 -14.45
N ASP A 105 -17.43 -0.26 -14.59
CA ASP A 105 -17.43 1.10 -15.11
C ASP A 105 -16.99 2.11 -14.03
N LEU A 106 -16.99 3.40 -14.37
CA LEU A 106 -16.58 4.46 -13.44
C LEU A 106 -17.46 4.53 -12.18
N ASN A 107 -18.78 4.50 -12.33
CA ASN A 107 -19.69 4.73 -11.21
C ASN A 107 -19.83 3.49 -10.33
N GLU A 108 -19.78 2.30 -10.92
CA GLU A 108 -19.68 1.05 -10.20
C GLU A 108 -18.39 0.95 -9.39
N ARG A 109 -17.25 1.34 -9.99
CA ARG A 109 -15.97 1.38 -9.27
C ARG A 109 -16.04 2.37 -8.11
N ARG A 110 -16.56 3.57 -8.35
CA ARG A 110 -16.84 4.57 -7.30
C ARG A 110 -17.76 4.02 -6.21
N LEU A 111 -18.76 3.22 -6.56
CA LEU A 111 -19.64 2.59 -5.57
C LEU A 111 -18.87 1.62 -4.67
N ILE A 112 -18.09 0.70 -5.24
CA ILE A 112 -17.27 -0.24 -4.48
C ILE A 112 -16.26 0.50 -3.57
N MET A 113 -15.66 1.56 -4.08
CA MET A 113 -14.73 2.37 -3.30
C MET A 113 -15.44 3.07 -2.14
N LEU A 114 -16.66 3.57 -2.35
CA LEU A 114 -17.46 4.21 -1.29
C LEU A 114 -17.93 3.21 -0.22
N LEU A 115 -18.14 1.95 -0.58
CA LEU A 115 -18.47 0.91 0.40
C LEU A 115 -17.34 0.68 1.40
N SER A 116 -16.08 0.90 1.02
CA SER A 116 -14.91 0.70 1.88
C SER A 116 -15.05 1.42 3.25
N PRO A 117 -15.19 2.76 3.33
CA PRO A 117 -15.40 3.45 4.61
C PRO A 117 -16.73 3.09 5.30
N ILE A 118 -17.81 2.88 4.54
CA ILE A 118 -19.14 2.55 5.09
C ILE A 118 -19.10 1.22 5.85
N VAL A 119 -18.53 0.17 5.23
CA VAL A 119 -18.47 -1.17 5.79
C VAL A 119 -17.51 -1.20 6.99
N ARG A 120 -16.36 -0.52 6.91
CA ARG A 120 -15.43 -0.42 8.06
C ARG A 120 -16.10 0.20 9.28
N LYS A 121 -16.77 1.34 9.09
CA LYS A 121 -17.47 2.04 10.17
C LYS A 121 -18.57 1.18 10.78
N ASP A 122 -19.34 0.48 9.96
CA ASP A 122 -20.39 -0.43 10.45
C ASP A 122 -19.82 -1.60 11.27
N VAL A 123 -18.70 -2.19 10.83
CA VAL A 123 -18.02 -3.27 11.58
C VAL A 123 -17.42 -2.75 12.89
N GLU A 124 -16.86 -1.54 12.89
CA GLU A 124 -16.31 -0.89 14.09
C GLU A 124 -17.40 -0.54 15.12
N ASP A 125 -18.49 0.08 14.67
CA ASP A 125 -19.61 0.45 15.54
C ASP A 125 -20.35 -0.80 16.08
N PHE A 126 -20.28 -1.94 15.37
CA PHE A 126 -21.09 -3.12 15.66
C PHE A 126 -20.35 -4.47 15.44
N PRO A 127 -19.26 -4.73 16.17
CA PRO A 127 -18.35 -5.86 15.92
C PRO A 127 -19.00 -7.24 16.08
N ASN A 128 -20.03 -7.34 16.93
CA ASN A 128 -20.73 -8.60 17.22
C ASN A 128 -22.00 -8.82 16.37
N LYS A 129 -22.32 -7.89 15.46
CA LYS A 129 -23.49 -8.03 14.58
C LYS A 129 -23.06 -8.51 13.21
N ASN A 130 -23.68 -9.59 12.75
CA ASN A 130 -23.45 -10.15 11.42
C ASN A 130 -24.18 -9.37 10.32
N ARG A 131 -23.98 -8.04 10.27
CA ARG A 131 -24.60 -7.23 9.23
C ARG A 131 -23.97 -7.52 7.88
N ARG A 132 -24.83 -7.60 6.88
CA ARG A 132 -24.45 -7.85 5.48
C ARG A 132 -25.04 -6.83 4.52
N VAL A 133 -25.87 -5.89 5.00
CA VAL A 133 -26.59 -4.93 4.17
C VAL A 133 -26.13 -3.51 4.50
N PHE A 134 -25.72 -2.79 3.47
CA PHE A 134 -25.19 -1.42 3.56
C PHE A 134 -26.01 -0.50 2.65
N VAL A 135 -26.13 0.77 3.04
CA VAL A 135 -26.96 1.75 2.33
C VAL A 135 -26.08 2.87 1.78
N VAL A 136 -26.30 3.24 0.53
CA VAL A 136 -25.69 4.42 -0.10
C VAL A 136 -26.78 5.31 -0.65
N LYS A 137 -26.79 6.59 -0.24
CA LYS A 137 -27.76 7.56 -0.73
C LYS A 137 -27.29 8.20 -2.02
N ALA A 138 -28.21 8.50 -2.93
CA ALA A 138 -27.92 9.18 -4.19
C ALA A 138 -27.25 10.54 -4.00
N LEU A 139 -27.73 11.34 -3.04
CA LEU A 139 -27.19 12.66 -2.78
C LEU A 139 -25.79 12.58 -2.18
N ASP A 140 -25.56 11.71 -1.20
CA ASP A 140 -24.24 11.50 -0.60
C ASP A 140 -23.22 11.00 -1.64
N PHE A 141 -23.64 10.11 -2.55
CA PHE A 141 -22.81 9.64 -3.65
C PHE A 141 -22.44 10.78 -4.61
N ALA A 142 -23.40 11.64 -4.96
CA ALA A 142 -23.16 12.78 -5.84
C ALA A 142 -22.27 13.84 -5.20
N GLU A 143 -22.48 14.13 -3.92
CA GLU A 143 -21.65 15.06 -3.15
C GLU A 143 -20.21 14.54 -3.07
N THR A 144 -20.03 13.26 -2.70
CA THR A 144 -18.71 12.64 -2.57
C THR A 144 -17.90 12.74 -3.85
N TYR A 145 -18.53 12.52 -5.01
CA TYR A 145 -17.85 12.47 -6.30
C TYR A 145 -18.04 13.72 -7.17
N GLU A 146 -18.51 14.83 -6.57
CA GLU A 146 -18.77 16.11 -7.25
C GLU A 146 -19.61 15.97 -8.54
N ILE A 147 -20.57 15.04 -8.53
CA ILE A 147 -21.44 14.76 -9.67
C ILE A 147 -22.60 15.77 -9.66
N LYS A 148 -22.83 16.41 -10.81
CA LYS A 148 -23.97 17.33 -10.97
C LYS A 148 -25.28 16.58 -10.62
N PRO A 149 -26.19 17.17 -9.82
CA PRO A 149 -27.41 16.50 -9.35
C PRO A 149 -28.31 15.97 -10.47
N ASN A 150 -28.20 16.55 -11.66
CA ASN A 150 -28.99 16.17 -12.82
C ASN A 150 -28.75 14.70 -13.18
N ASN A 151 -29.80 13.89 -13.09
CA ASN A 151 -29.82 12.45 -13.36
C ASN A 151 -29.07 11.55 -12.36
N VAL A 152 -28.64 12.05 -11.19
CA VAL A 152 -27.94 11.22 -10.19
C VAL A 152 -28.75 10.00 -9.76
N TYR A 153 -30.05 10.17 -9.51
CA TYR A 153 -30.95 9.07 -9.13
C TYR A 153 -30.99 7.97 -10.21
N LYS A 154 -31.17 8.37 -11.47
CA LYS A 154 -31.17 7.46 -12.63
C LYS A 154 -29.80 6.79 -12.81
N MET A 155 -28.72 7.54 -12.65
CA MET A 155 -27.37 7.01 -12.72
C MET A 155 -27.14 5.95 -11.64
N LEU A 156 -27.52 6.23 -10.39
CA LEU A 156 -27.34 5.30 -9.28
C LEU A 156 -28.23 4.05 -9.43
N ALA A 157 -29.47 4.22 -9.92
CA ALA A 157 -30.35 3.10 -10.26
C ALA A 157 -29.69 2.19 -11.32
N ASN A 158 -29.19 2.78 -12.42
CA ASN A 158 -28.47 2.02 -13.44
C ASN A 158 -27.23 1.31 -12.87
N THR A 159 -26.45 1.98 -12.02
CA THR A 159 -25.28 1.38 -11.35
C THR A 159 -25.68 0.21 -10.45
N ALA A 160 -26.84 0.28 -9.79
CA ALA A 160 -27.37 -0.81 -8.96
C ALA A 160 -27.69 -2.06 -9.79
N ASP A 161 -28.26 -1.87 -10.98
CA ASP A 161 -28.60 -2.96 -11.91
C ASP A 161 -27.33 -3.58 -12.52
N THR A 162 -26.40 -2.76 -12.98
CA THR A 162 -25.23 -3.24 -13.72
C THR A 162 -24.19 -3.91 -12.82
N ILE A 163 -24.03 -3.47 -11.56
CA ILE A 163 -23.06 -4.06 -10.61
C ILE A 163 -23.42 -5.49 -10.20
N LEU A 164 -24.72 -5.83 -10.18
CA LEU A 164 -25.20 -7.15 -9.74
C LEU A 164 -24.67 -8.29 -10.62
N GLY A 165 -24.56 -8.05 -11.93
CA GLY A 165 -24.06 -9.03 -12.89
C GLY A 165 -22.54 -9.17 -12.92
N LYS A 166 -21.81 -8.46 -12.05
CA LYS A 166 -20.35 -8.38 -12.11
C LYS A 166 -19.70 -9.26 -11.08
N ALA A 167 -18.71 -9.99 -11.56
CA ALA A 167 -17.85 -10.85 -10.77
C ALA A 167 -16.38 -10.55 -11.07
N PHE A 168 -15.52 -10.98 -10.16
CA PHE A 168 -14.08 -10.93 -10.30
C PHE A 168 -13.49 -12.28 -9.91
N TRP A 169 -12.28 -12.52 -10.41
CA TRP A 169 -11.56 -13.77 -10.14
C TRP A 169 -10.12 -13.48 -9.76
N PHE A 170 -9.57 -14.33 -8.89
CA PHE A 170 -8.17 -14.31 -8.52
C PHE A 170 -7.64 -15.74 -8.36
N TRP A 171 -6.33 -15.89 -8.51
CA TRP A 171 -5.62 -17.16 -8.30
C TRP A 171 -5.14 -17.25 -6.86
N ASN A 172 -5.26 -18.43 -6.27
CA ASN A 172 -4.67 -18.78 -4.98
C ASN A 172 -3.33 -19.47 -5.20
N PHE A 173 -2.44 -19.37 -4.22
CA PHE A 173 -1.06 -19.85 -4.29
C PHE A 173 -0.72 -20.68 -3.07
N LYS A 174 0.16 -21.68 -3.23
CA LYS A 174 0.40 -22.72 -2.21
C LYS A 174 1.01 -22.22 -0.89
N ASP A 175 1.72 -21.09 -0.90
CA ASP A 175 2.49 -20.56 0.24
C ASP A 175 2.22 -19.06 0.52
N ASP A 176 1.09 -18.51 0.07
CA ASP A 176 0.79 -17.05 0.09
C ASP A 176 1.87 -16.15 -0.56
N LYS A 177 2.81 -16.75 -1.29
CA LYS A 177 3.85 -16.04 -2.04
C LYS A 177 3.22 -15.43 -3.29
N PRO A 178 3.36 -14.10 -3.53
CA PRO A 178 2.68 -13.40 -4.63
C PRO A 178 3.04 -13.84 -6.07
N PHE A 179 3.88 -14.87 -6.24
CA PHE A 179 4.25 -15.48 -7.52
C PHE A 179 4.51 -17.00 -7.38
N GLY A 180 3.91 -17.63 -6.38
CA GLY A 180 4.06 -19.07 -6.13
C GLY A 180 3.38 -19.95 -7.19
N GLU A 181 3.40 -21.25 -6.97
CA GLU A 181 2.62 -22.20 -7.77
C GLU A 181 1.13 -21.92 -7.59
N LYS A 182 0.43 -21.67 -8.71
CA LYS A 182 -1.03 -21.48 -8.73
C LYS A 182 -1.70 -22.78 -8.31
N THR A 183 -2.61 -22.72 -7.35
CA THR A 183 -3.34 -23.90 -6.86
C THR A 183 -4.73 -23.96 -7.52
N TYR A 184 -5.60 -23.02 -7.20
CA TYR A 184 -6.97 -22.96 -7.72
C TYR A 184 -7.42 -21.51 -7.94
N LYS A 185 -8.44 -21.33 -8.78
CA LYS A 185 -9.03 -20.02 -9.11
C LYS A 185 -10.32 -19.83 -8.32
N THR A 186 -10.43 -18.73 -7.59
CA THR A 186 -11.65 -18.33 -6.88
C THR A 186 -12.40 -17.28 -7.71
N GLY A 187 -13.72 -17.39 -7.78
CA GLY A 187 -14.62 -16.42 -8.41
C GLY A 187 -15.63 -15.89 -7.41
N MET A 188 -15.87 -14.59 -7.42
CA MET A 188 -16.76 -13.91 -6.48
C MET A 188 -17.55 -12.80 -7.17
N THR A 189 -18.77 -12.53 -6.70
CA THR A 189 -19.53 -11.35 -7.12
C THR A 189 -19.14 -10.13 -6.29
N TRP A 190 -19.27 -8.93 -6.87
CA TRP A 190 -19.03 -7.68 -6.14
C TRP A 190 -20.08 -7.43 -5.06
N VAL A 191 -21.32 -7.77 -5.36
CA VAL A 191 -22.48 -7.67 -4.48
C VAL A 191 -23.27 -8.96 -4.57
N SER A 192 -23.88 -9.40 -3.47
CA SER A 192 -24.77 -10.57 -3.47
C SER A 192 -26.21 -10.17 -3.78
N LYS A 193 -26.59 -8.93 -3.46
CA LYS A 193 -27.89 -8.32 -3.78
C LYS A 193 -27.72 -6.81 -3.87
N CYS A 194 -28.46 -6.16 -4.78
CA CYS A 194 -28.48 -4.70 -4.89
C CYS A 194 -29.90 -4.26 -5.21
N ASN A 195 -30.51 -3.45 -4.34
CA ASN A 195 -31.85 -2.89 -4.55
C ASN A 195 -31.75 -1.38 -4.66
N TYR A 196 -32.29 -0.79 -5.73
CA TYR A 196 -32.59 0.63 -5.76
C TYR A 196 -33.96 0.89 -5.13
N LEU A 197 -34.01 1.79 -4.15
CA LEU A 197 -35.21 2.15 -3.39
C LEU A 197 -35.68 3.52 -3.88
N GLU A 198 -36.57 3.52 -4.88
CA GLU A 198 -37.00 4.74 -5.60
C GLU A 198 -37.60 5.80 -4.66
N ASP A 199 -38.38 5.36 -3.67
CA ASP A 199 -39.06 6.21 -2.69
C ASP A 199 -38.09 6.95 -1.76
N ARG A 200 -36.88 6.40 -1.57
CA ARG A 200 -35.83 6.98 -0.71
C ARG A 200 -34.67 7.57 -1.50
N GLY A 201 -34.50 7.18 -2.76
CA GLY A 201 -33.36 7.58 -3.57
C GLY A 201 -32.04 6.99 -3.05
N GLU A 202 -32.08 5.74 -2.58
CA GLU A 202 -30.95 5.04 -1.96
C GLU A 202 -30.78 3.66 -2.59
N ILE A 203 -29.56 3.12 -2.56
CA ILE A 203 -29.30 1.71 -2.86
C ILE A 203 -29.02 0.93 -1.58
N ALA A 204 -29.64 -0.24 -1.44
CA ALA A 204 -29.36 -1.19 -0.39
C ALA A 204 -28.57 -2.38 -0.98
N ILE A 205 -27.36 -2.57 -0.50
CA ILE A 205 -26.36 -3.49 -1.04
C ILE A 205 -26.09 -4.59 -0.03
N SER A 206 -26.29 -5.83 -0.41
CA SER A 206 -25.81 -6.99 0.34
C SER A 206 -24.41 -7.40 -0.12
N LEU A 207 -23.51 -7.63 0.82
CA LEU A 207 -22.17 -8.16 0.58
C LEU A 207 -22.02 -9.59 1.12
N SER A 208 -21.16 -10.39 0.49
CA SER A 208 -20.72 -11.66 1.07
C SER A 208 -19.75 -11.42 2.24
N GLU A 209 -19.53 -12.47 3.04
CA GLU A 209 -18.57 -12.44 4.14
C GLU A 209 -17.16 -12.14 3.65
N ASP A 210 -16.72 -12.84 2.60
CA ASP A 210 -15.42 -12.62 1.97
C ASP A 210 -15.28 -11.16 1.47
N MET A 211 -16.33 -10.56 0.90
CA MET A 211 -16.29 -9.17 0.46
C MET A 211 -16.15 -8.18 1.63
N ILE A 212 -16.81 -8.46 2.76
CA ILE A 212 -16.66 -7.64 3.98
C ILE A 212 -15.26 -7.80 4.56
N GLU A 213 -14.71 -9.02 4.57
CA GLU A 213 -13.33 -9.26 4.98
C GLU A 213 -12.36 -8.44 4.10
N MET A 214 -12.53 -8.48 2.77
CA MET A 214 -11.70 -7.74 1.83
C MET A 214 -11.76 -6.21 1.97
N LEU A 215 -12.79 -5.69 2.66
CA LEU A 215 -13.00 -4.27 2.92
C LEU A 215 -12.66 -3.85 4.36
N THR A 216 -12.43 -4.79 5.28
CA THR A 216 -12.24 -4.47 6.71
C THR A 216 -11.00 -5.09 7.34
N VAL A 217 -10.49 -6.22 6.85
CA VAL A 217 -9.32 -6.90 7.40
C VAL A 217 -8.08 -6.49 6.62
N PHE A 218 -7.13 -5.86 7.31
CA PHE A 218 -5.93 -5.29 6.71
C PHE A 218 -4.73 -5.62 7.57
N ASP A 219 -3.89 -6.53 7.11
CA ASP A 219 -2.74 -7.00 7.90
C ASP A 219 -1.63 -7.52 6.96
N LYS A 220 -0.65 -8.22 7.51
CA LYS A 220 0.46 -8.77 6.70
C LYS A 220 0.02 -9.89 5.75
N ALA A 221 -0.96 -10.70 6.14
CA ALA A 221 -1.57 -11.72 5.28
C ALA A 221 -2.55 -11.09 4.28
N ASN A 222 -3.11 -9.94 4.64
CA ASN A 222 -4.08 -9.17 3.88
C ASN A 222 -3.51 -7.82 3.43
N PRO A 223 -2.46 -7.82 2.58
CA PRO A 223 -1.82 -6.59 2.14
C PRO A 223 -2.84 -5.73 1.39
N PHE A 224 -2.72 -4.43 1.56
CA PHE A 224 -3.75 -3.48 1.14
C PHE A 224 -3.13 -2.18 0.64
N ILE A 225 -3.95 -1.42 -0.07
CA ILE A 225 -3.66 -0.05 -0.44
C ILE A 225 -4.59 0.90 0.31
N LYS A 226 -4.11 2.12 0.50
CA LYS A 226 -4.92 3.23 0.99
C LYS A 226 -4.62 4.50 0.21
N TYR A 227 -5.64 5.28 -0.04
CA TYR A 227 -5.52 6.63 -0.61
C TYR A 227 -6.68 7.50 -0.13
N GLN A 228 -6.47 8.81 -0.16
CA GLN A 228 -7.50 9.76 0.25
C GLN A 228 -8.59 9.86 -0.83
N ILE A 229 -9.83 10.11 -0.39
CA ILE A 229 -10.99 10.19 -1.28
C ILE A 229 -10.82 11.30 -2.32
N ASP A 230 -10.31 12.45 -1.90
CA ASP A 230 -10.10 13.66 -2.72
C ASP A 230 -9.21 13.43 -3.94
N VAL A 231 -8.28 12.47 -3.88
CA VAL A 231 -7.46 12.03 -5.01
C VAL A 231 -8.33 11.38 -6.08
N ILE A 232 -9.19 10.44 -5.68
CA ILE A 232 -10.00 9.64 -6.61
C ILE A 232 -11.10 10.47 -7.25
N VAL A 233 -11.71 11.39 -6.50
CA VAL A 233 -12.81 12.24 -7.00
C VAL A 233 -12.41 12.97 -8.28
N LYS A 234 -11.14 13.38 -8.38
CA LYS A 234 -10.60 14.14 -9.51
C LYS A 234 -10.14 13.26 -10.68
N LEU A 235 -9.87 11.98 -10.44
CA LEU A 235 -9.40 11.06 -11.47
C LEU A 235 -10.56 10.51 -12.31
N GLY A 236 -10.32 10.40 -13.61
CA GLY A 236 -11.16 9.68 -14.54
C GLY A 236 -10.99 8.16 -14.44
N PHE A 237 -11.80 7.43 -15.22
CA PHE A 237 -11.85 5.97 -15.20
C PHE A 237 -10.48 5.29 -15.36
N TYR A 238 -9.72 5.68 -16.39
CA TYR A 238 -8.40 5.11 -16.64
C TYR A 238 -7.36 5.59 -15.61
N GLY A 239 -7.46 6.84 -15.15
CA GLY A 239 -6.60 7.40 -14.10
C GLY A 239 -6.68 6.61 -12.81
N ILE A 240 -7.90 6.30 -12.34
CA ILE A 240 -8.10 5.50 -11.11
C ILE A 240 -7.43 4.12 -11.22
N ILE A 241 -7.64 3.41 -12.33
CA ILE A 241 -7.08 2.06 -12.53
C ILE A 241 -5.54 2.09 -12.54
N LEU A 242 -4.95 3.03 -13.29
CA LEU A 242 -3.48 3.13 -13.33
C LEU A 242 -2.92 3.56 -11.97
N PHE A 243 -3.57 4.53 -11.32
CA PHE A 243 -3.17 5.03 -10.01
C PHE A 243 -3.11 3.89 -8.99
N GLU A 244 -4.14 3.05 -8.94
CA GLU A 244 -4.18 1.87 -8.10
C GLU A 244 -3.01 0.92 -8.36
N LEU A 245 -2.79 0.53 -9.63
CA LEU A 245 -1.68 -0.35 -10.00
C LEU A 245 -0.33 0.21 -9.50
N ILE A 246 -0.11 1.50 -9.68
CA ILE A 246 1.15 2.16 -9.30
C ILE A 246 1.28 2.28 -7.78
N VAL A 247 0.23 2.72 -7.08
CA VAL A 247 0.24 2.85 -5.60
C VAL A 247 0.48 1.51 -4.92
N SER A 248 -0.08 0.43 -5.47
CA SER A 248 0.17 -0.92 -4.96
C SER A 248 1.64 -1.33 -5.00
N CYS A 249 2.45 -0.69 -5.87
CA CYS A 249 3.87 -0.96 -6.03
C CYS A 249 4.78 0.16 -5.49
N LEU A 250 4.23 1.24 -4.93
CA LEU A 250 5.02 2.40 -4.46
C LEU A 250 6.02 2.05 -3.36
N HIS A 251 5.80 0.99 -2.59
CA HIS A 251 6.71 0.56 -1.53
C HIS A 251 7.90 -0.26 -2.04
N GLN A 252 7.96 -0.61 -3.34
CA GLN A 252 9.05 -1.39 -3.92
C GLN A 252 10.30 -0.52 -4.12
N ASP A 253 11.48 -1.07 -3.80
CA ASP A 253 12.75 -0.34 -3.78
C ASP A 253 13.12 0.28 -5.14
N PHE A 254 12.86 -0.43 -6.24
CA PHE A 254 13.23 0.00 -7.59
C PHE A 254 12.18 0.92 -8.25
N LYS A 255 11.04 1.15 -7.59
CA LYS A 255 9.91 1.97 -8.08
C LYS A 255 9.57 1.74 -9.56
N GLN A 256 9.68 0.49 -9.98
CA GLN A 256 9.47 0.04 -11.35
C GLN A 256 8.62 -1.21 -11.38
N LYS A 257 7.71 -1.30 -12.36
CA LYS A 257 6.87 -2.49 -12.54
C LYS A 257 6.55 -2.73 -14.01
N SER A 258 6.75 -3.97 -14.46
CA SER A 258 6.41 -4.43 -15.81
C SER A 258 5.00 -5.03 -15.82
N TYR A 259 4.17 -4.67 -16.79
CA TYR A 259 2.89 -5.31 -17.08
C TYR A 259 2.78 -5.65 -18.56
N THR A 260 2.22 -6.83 -18.87
CA THR A 260 1.98 -7.22 -20.27
C THR A 260 0.86 -6.38 -20.88
N ILE A 261 0.89 -6.22 -22.21
CA ILE A 261 -0.18 -5.50 -22.93
C ILE A 261 -1.52 -6.20 -22.75
N GLU A 262 -1.54 -7.53 -22.74
CA GLU A 262 -2.73 -8.34 -22.53
C GLU A 262 -3.33 -8.07 -21.15
N TYR A 263 -2.51 -8.11 -20.09
CA TYR A 263 -2.96 -7.81 -18.74
C TYR A 263 -3.52 -6.39 -18.63
N LEU A 264 -2.83 -5.39 -19.21
CA LEU A 264 -3.31 -4.01 -19.19
C LEU A 264 -4.62 -3.86 -19.96
N LYS A 265 -4.79 -4.53 -21.11
CA LYS A 265 -6.05 -4.49 -21.84
C LYS A 265 -7.20 -5.12 -21.06
N GLU A 266 -6.97 -6.24 -20.40
CA GLU A 266 -7.94 -6.85 -19.47
C GLU A 266 -8.28 -5.90 -18.33
N LYS A 267 -7.25 -5.32 -17.71
CA LYS A 267 -7.38 -4.46 -16.54
C LYS A 267 -8.17 -3.19 -16.79
N PHE A 268 -8.00 -2.60 -17.97
CA PHE A 268 -8.66 -1.35 -18.38
C PHE A 268 -9.97 -1.59 -19.17
N ASN A 269 -10.50 -2.81 -19.18
CA ASN A 269 -11.72 -3.20 -19.93
C ASN A 269 -11.63 -2.85 -21.43
N CYS A 270 -10.46 -3.13 -22.01
CA CYS A 270 -10.08 -2.80 -23.38
C CYS A 270 -9.61 -4.03 -24.19
N VAL A 271 -9.98 -5.25 -23.78
CA VAL A 271 -9.64 -6.49 -24.52
C VAL A 271 -10.08 -6.41 -25.98
N ASP A 272 -11.34 -6.04 -26.20
CA ASP A 272 -11.94 -5.93 -27.55
C ASP A 272 -11.75 -4.52 -28.17
N LYS A 273 -11.05 -3.62 -27.48
CA LYS A 273 -10.85 -2.23 -27.92
C LYS A 273 -9.38 -2.02 -28.34
N TYR A 274 -9.18 -1.14 -29.32
CA TYR A 274 -7.85 -0.74 -29.82
C TYR A 274 -7.02 -1.94 -30.31
N LYS A 275 -7.28 -2.41 -31.53
CA LYS A 275 -6.49 -3.48 -32.17
C LYS A 275 -5.00 -3.12 -32.20
N ASN A 276 -4.68 -1.85 -32.47
CA ASN A 276 -3.33 -1.35 -32.47
C ASN A 276 -2.87 -0.94 -31.05
N VAL A 277 -1.74 -1.48 -30.60
CA VAL A 277 -1.14 -1.14 -29.30
C VAL A 277 -0.81 0.35 -29.18
N ALA A 278 -0.44 1.02 -30.29
CA ALA A 278 -0.18 2.45 -30.28
C ALA A 278 -1.44 3.26 -29.90
N GLU A 279 -2.63 2.85 -30.37
CA GLU A 279 -3.89 3.49 -30.01
C GLU A 279 -4.27 3.22 -28.56
N PHE A 280 -4.05 1.98 -28.09
CA PHE A 280 -4.28 1.63 -26.68
C PHE A 280 -3.43 2.52 -25.76
N LYS A 281 -2.13 2.66 -26.05
CA LYS A 281 -1.25 3.54 -25.26
C LYS A 281 -1.74 4.98 -25.27
N ARG A 282 -1.97 5.56 -26.46
CA ARG A 282 -2.36 6.97 -26.58
C ARG A 282 -3.70 7.28 -25.90
N ASN A 283 -4.68 6.42 -26.06
CA ASN A 283 -6.05 6.71 -25.64
C ASN A 283 -6.34 6.26 -24.21
N VAL A 284 -5.56 5.31 -23.67
CA VAL A 284 -5.78 4.72 -22.34
C VAL A 284 -4.63 5.04 -21.41
N ILE A 285 -3.41 4.59 -21.72
CA ILE A 285 -2.26 4.70 -20.81
C ILE A 285 -1.79 6.14 -20.67
N ASP A 286 -1.51 6.83 -21.78
CA ASP A 286 -1.03 8.21 -21.77
C ASP A 286 -2.09 9.16 -21.18
N ARG A 287 -3.37 8.87 -21.44
CA ARG A 287 -4.49 9.59 -20.84
C ARG A 287 -4.57 9.39 -19.32
N ALA A 288 -4.40 8.16 -18.83
CA ALA A 288 -4.34 7.86 -17.40
C ALA A 288 -3.15 8.53 -16.72
N ILE A 289 -1.98 8.55 -17.37
CA ILE A 289 -0.78 9.21 -16.86
C ILE A 289 -1.01 10.71 -16.74
N SER A 290 -1.56 11.35 -17.77
CA SER A 290 -1.86 12.79 -17.75
C SER A 290 -2.82 13.14 -16.60
N ASP A 291 -3.87 12.36 -16.44
CA ASP A 291 -4.88 12.51 -15.37
C ASP A 291 -4.22 12.42 -13.97
N ILE A 292 -3.36 11.42 -13.76
CA ILE A 292 -2.62 11.27 -12.50
C ILE A 292 -1.64 12.42 -12.27
N HIS A 293 -0.94 12.89 -13.30
CA HIS A 293 0.04 13.97 -13.16
C HIS A 293 -0.61 15.30 -12.80
N GLU A 294 -1.81 15.54 -13.34
CA GLU A 294 -2.60 16.75 -13.10
C GLU A 294 -3.11 16.82 -11.66
N TYR A 295 -3.61 15.70 -11.12
CA TYR A 295 -4.34 15.71 -9.85
C TYR A 295 -3.59 15.10 -8.65
N THR A 296 -2.40 14.52 -8.87
CA THR A 296 -1.64 13.84 -7.80
C THR A 296 -0.15 14.24 -7.78
N THR A 297 0.55 13.88 -6.70
CA THR A 297 2.01 14.01 -6.59
C THR A 297 2.78 12.86 -7.23
N ILE A 298 2.07 11.85 -7.75
CA ILE A 298 2.72 10.71 -8.40
C ILE A 298 3.15 11.12 -9.81
N ARG A 299 4.39 10.81 -10.16
CA ARG A 299 4.93 10.95 -11.52
C ARG A 299 5.23 9.57 -12.05
N ILE A 300 4.85 9.34 -13.30
CA ILE A 300 4.86 8.05 -13.97
C ILE A 300 5.41 8.26 -15.36
N SER A 301 6.35 7.41 -15.75
CA SER A 301 6.80 7.21 -17.12
C SER A 301 6.78 5.72 -17.45
N TYR A 302 6.89 5.36 -18.73
CA TYR A 302 7.05 3.96 -19.10
C TYR A 302 7.96 3.77 -20.29
N GLU A 303 8.63 2.62 -20.30
CA GLU A 303 9.36 2.09 -21.44
C GLU A 303 8.62 0.91 -22.05
N GLN A 304 8.86 0.65 -23.34
CA GLN A 304 8.22 -0.45 -24.07
C GLN A 304 9.20 -1.60 -24.27
N LYS A 305 8.86 -2.77 -23.74
CA LYS A 305 9.57 -4.01 -24.07
C LYS A 305 8.94 -4.63 -25.31
N LYS A 306 9.78 -5.05 -26.25
CA LYS A 306 9.37 -5.63 -27.53
C LYS A 306 9.86 -7.04 -27.67
N VAL A 307 9.03 -7.89 -28.27
CA VAL A 307 9.40 -9.21 -28.78
C VAL A 307 9.24 -9.15 -30.29
N GLY A 308 10.37 -9.10 -30.99
CA GLY A 308 10.40 -8.79 -32.43
C GLY A 308 9.85 -7.38 -32.72
N ARG A 309 8.82 -7.29 -33.56
CA ARG A 309 8.16 -6.02 -33.92
C ARG A 309 7.01 -5.63 -32.96
N SER A 310 6.56 -6.58 -32.13
CA SER A 310 5.40 -6.39 -31.26
C SER A 310 5.83 -5.91 -29.88
N VAL A 311 5.09 -4.95 -29.32
CA VAL A 311 5.25 -4.52 -27.93
C VAL A 311 4.59 -5.57 -27.04
N SER A 312 5.37 -6.19 -26.15
CA SER A 312 4.89 -7.23 -25.23
C SER A 312 4.51 -6.67 -23.86
N GLU A 313 5.28 -5.71 -23.35
CA GLU A 313 5.10 -5.17 -22.00
C GLU A 313 5.38 -3.67 -21.93
N LEU A 314 4.77 -3.02 -20.95
CA LEU A 314 5.14 -1.67 -20.49
C LEU A 314 5.83 -1.76 -19.14
N LEU A 315 7.06 -1.24 -19.07
CA LEU A 315 7.81 -1.08 -17.84
C LEU A 315 7.55 0.32 -17.29
N PHE A 316 6.68 0.43 -16.30
CA PHE A 316 6.41 1.69 -15.64
C PHE A 316 7.53 2.02 -14.64
N SER A 317 7.97 3.27 -14.65
CA SER A 317 8.78 3.88 -13.60
C SER A 317 7.95 4.95 -12.92
N PHE A 318 8.00 5.02 -11.60
CA PHE A 318 7.15 5.94 -10.85
C PHE A 318 7.83 6.52 -9.63
N GLU A 319 7.45 7.72 -9.24
CA GLU A 319 7.94 8.38 -8.03
C GLU A 319 6.83 9.20 -7.40
N ASP A 320 6.90 9.39 -6.07
CA ASP A 320 6.05 10.33 -5.37
C ASP A 320 6.87 11.58 -5.03
N ILE A 321 6.60 12.69 -5.71
CA ILE A 321 7.37 13.93 -5.51
C ILE A 321 7.08 14.57 -4.15
N SER A 322 6.01 14.14 -3.45
CA SER A 322 5.82 14.51 -2.04
C SER A 322 6.89 13.86 -1.15
N GLN A 323 7.34 12.66 -1.52
CA GLN A 323 8.44 11.98 -0.84
C GLN A 323 9.77 12.63 -1.15
N LYS A 324 9.99 13.22 -2.34
CA LYS A 324 11.17 14.10 -2.57
C LYS A 324 11.17 15.29 -1.63
N LYS A 325 10.03 15.95 -1.42
CA LYS A 325 9.91 16.96 -0.37
C LYS A 325 10.20 16.39 1.02
N ILE A 326 9.72 15.19 1.35
CA ILE A 326 9.96 14.56 2.66
C ILE A 326 11.40 14.03 2.80
N GLU A 327 12.08 13.60 1.75
CA GLU A 327 13.48 13.17 1.74
C GLU A 327 14.40 14.40 1.79
N GLU A 328 14.07 15.48 1.07
CA GLU A 328 14.67 16.80 1.27
C GLU A 328 14.38 17.34 2.69
N THR A 329 13.30 16.90 3.35
CA THR A 329 12.95 17.28 4.73
C THR A 329 13.51 16.29 5.78
N LYS A 330 13.81 15.03 5.42
CA LYS A 330 14.37 13.97 6.29
C LYS A 330 15.89 13.98 6.25
N GLU A 331 16.52 14.35 5.13
CA GLU A 331 17.92 14.79 5.11
C GLU A 331 18.09 16.12 5.86
N LYS A 332 17.04 16.96 5.92
CA LYS A 332 16.96 18.12 6.84
C LYS A 332 16.43 17.77 8.24
N GLY A 333 16.25 16.48 8.54
CA GLY A 333 15.43 15.99 9.65
C GLY A 333 16.13 15.04 10.61
N SER A 334 17.47 14.99 10.63
CA SER A 334 18.28 14.68 11.83
C SER A 334 19.75 14.78 11.44
N ASN A 335 20.42 15.82 11.92
CA ASN A 335 21.81 16.24 11.67
C ASN A 335 22.09 17.17 10.48
N ALA A 336 21.08 17.84 9.91
CA ALA A 336 21.36 19.12 9.25
C ALA A 336 21.65 20.17 10.34
N PRO A 337 22.77 20.92 10.28
CA PRO A 337 23.06 21.97 11.24
C PRO A 337 21.88 22.94 11.24
N LYS A 338 21.35 23.27 12.43
CA LYS A 338 20.35 24.33 12.61
C LYS A 338 20.80 25.52 11.77
N ASP A 339 20.05 25.87 10.73
CA ASP A 339 20.36 27.01 9.89
C ASP A 339 20.52 28.23 10.84
N PRO A 340 21.73 28.80 10.98
CA PRO A 340 21.99 29.91 11.89
C PRO A 340 21.14 31.16 11.58
N PHE A 341 20.43 31.15 10.44
CA PHE A 341 19.67 32.26 9.89
C PHE A 341 18.15 32.08 9.97
N THR A 342 17.66 31.08 10.73
CA THR A 342 16.21 30.93 10.97
C THR A 342 15.75 31.90 12.06
N ASN A 343 14.87 32.83 11.66
CA ASN A 343 14.26 33.84 12.54
C ASN A 343 13.64 33.21 13.80
N PHE A 344 14.16 33.61 14.97
CA PHE A 344 13.80 33.04 16.27
C PHE A 344 12.50 33.56 16.91
N LYS A 345 11.87 34.62 16.38
CA LYS A 345 10.72 35.28 17.05
C LYS A 345 9.40 35.22 16.28
N MET A 346 9.40 34.64 15.08
CA MET A 346 8.19 34.44 14.27
C MET A 346 8.01 32.96 13.95
N SER A 347 6.83 32.40 14.22
CA SER A 347 6.52 31.02 13.85
C SER A 347 6.36 30.87 12.33
N GLN A 348 6.61 29.66 11.80
CA GLN A 348 6.42 29.37 10.38
C GLN A 348 4.99 29.71 9.87
N LYS A 349 3.98 29.57 10.73
CA LYS A 349 2.58 29.92 10.43
C LYS A 349 2.36 31.43 10.31
N GLN A 350 3.09 32.22 11.10
CA GLN A 350 3.03 33.68 11.01
C GLN A 350 3.76 34.18 9.76
N LEU A 351 4.93 33.61 9.44
CA LEU A 351 5.68 33.92 8.22
C LEU A 351 4.84 33.67 6.96
N SER A 352 4.18 32.51 6.87
CA SER A 352 3.32 32.19 5.72
C SER A 352 2.10 33.11 5.63
N LEU A 353 1.49 33.47 6.76
CA LEU A 353 0.36 34.39 6.81
C LEU A 353 0.75 35.81 6.34
N PHE A 354 1.89 36.34 6.80
CA PHE A 354 2.36 37.65 6.37
C PHE A 354 2.80 37.66 4.92
N ALA A 355 3.55 36.64 4.47
CA ALA A 355 3.97 36.56 3.08
C ALA A 355 2.78 36.49 2.12
N THR A 356 1.72 35.76 2.47
CA THR A 356 0.48 35.70 1.67
C THR A 356 -0.22 37.07 1.60
N LYS A 357 -0.24 37.82 2.72
CA LYS A 357 -0.85 39.16 2.78
C LYS A 357 -0.03 40.20 2.02
N ILE A 358 1.29 40.18 2.17
CA ILE A 358 2.22 41.08 1.48
C ILE A 358 2.17 40.80 -0.03
N LYS A 359 2.22 39.53 -0.47
CA LYS A 359 2.02 39.16 -1.88
C LYS A 359 0.75 39.77 -2.46
N LYS A 360 -0.36 39.70 -1.73
CA LYS A 360 -1.65 40.22 -2.21
C LYS A 360 -1.61 41.72 -2.47
N ALA A 361 -0.73 42.46 -1.78
CA ALA A 361 -0.62 43.89 -1.90
C ALA A 361 0.53 44.36 -2.81
N THR A 362 1.65 43.63 -2.87
CA THR A 362 2.86 44.03 -3.62
C THR A 362 3.08 43.22 -4.90
N GLY A 363 2.45 42.05 -5.02
CA GLY A 363 2.66 41.11 -6.13
C GLY A 363 4.01 40.35 -6.07
N GLN A 364 4.81 40.55 -5.01
CA GLN A 364 6.11 39.87 -4.84
C GLN A 364 5.94 38.37 -4.56
N ASP A 365 7.00 37.61 -4.84
CA ASP A 365 7.00 36.17 -4.61
C ASP A 365 6.95 35.80 -3.12
N ILE A 366 6.23 34.73 -2.77
CA ILE A 366 6.03 34.32 -1.37
C ILE A 366 7.35 33.92 -0.73
N ASP A 367 8.19 33.19 -1.45
CA ASP A 367 9.43 32.67 -0.90
C ASP A 367 10.46 33.80 -0.72
N GLU A 368 10.46 34.80 -1.61
CA GLU A 368 11.23 36.03 -1.44
C GLU A 368 10.80 36.81 -0.20
N ILE A 369 9.49 37.03 -0.02
CA ILE A 369 8.97 37.74 1.16
C ILE A 369 9.31 36.97 2.45
N ILE A 370 9.15 35.64 2.46
CA ILE A 370 9.51 34.82 3.63
C ILE A 370 11.00 34.96 3.92
N ASN A 371 11.87 34.90 2.91
CA ASN A 371 13.31 35.06 3.10
C ASN A 371 13.68 36.44 3.66
N GLU A 372 13.01 37.50 3.20
CA GLU A 372 13.20 38.86 3.73
C GLU A 372 12.68 39.00 5.17
N LEU A 373 11.52 38.42 5.49
CA LEU A 373 10.98 38.39 6.85
C LEU A 373 11.82 37.53 7.80
N CYS A 374 12.50 36.50 7.28
CA CYS A 374 13.43 35.68 8.06
C CYS A 374 14.73 36.42 8.41
N ASN A 375 15.06 37.51 7.71
CA ASN A 375 16.27 38.28 7.96
C ASN A 375 15.95 39.57 8.71
N VAL A 376 16.43 39.69 9.95
CA VAL A 376 16.21 40.87 10.80
C VAL A 376 16.59 42.19 10.12
N HIS A 377 17.61 42.19 9.25
CA HIS A 377 18.06 43.39 8.53
C HIS A 377 17.18 43.75 7.32
N LEU A 378 16.31 42.85 6.86
CA LEU A 378 15.43 43.04 5.70
C LEU A 378 13.95 43.20 6.08
N GLN A 379 13.58 42.88 7.32
CA GLN A 379 12.21 43.06 7.83
C GLN A 379 11.70 44.51 7.71
N SER A 380 12.61 45.50 7.79
CA SER A 380 12.27 46.92 7.65
C SER A 380 11.59 47.24 6.31
N LYS A 381 11.84 46.46 5.24
CA LYS A 381 11.16 46.61 3.95
C LYS A 381 9.65 46.40 4.04
N HIS A 382 9.20 45.59 4.99
CA HIS A 382 7.80 45.20 5.17
C HIS A 382 7.14 45.89 6.37
N ILE A 383 7.84 46.83 7.02
CA ILE A 383 7.40 47.42 8.30
C ILE A 383 6.04 48.12 8.20
N ASP A 384 5.79 48.82 7.09
CA ASP A 384 4.53 49.54 6.89
C ASP A 384 3.36 48.57 6.66
N PHE A 385 3.60 47.46 5.97
CA PHE A 385 2.61 46.40 5.80
C PHE A 385 2.33 45.66 7.10
N LEU A 386 3.36 45.40 7.90
CA LEU A 386 3.22 44.72 9.17
C LEU A 386 2.45 45.61 10.16
N LYS A 387 2.69 46.93 10.18
CA LYS A 387 1.94 47.89 11.00
C LYS A 387 0.44 47.88 10.70
N VAL A 388 0.05 47.77 9.42
CA VAL A 388 -1.37 47.66 9.01
C VAL A 388 -2.04 46.39 9.58
N LEU A 389 -1.25 45.37 9.90
CA LEU A 389 -1.72 44.12 10.50
C LEU A 389 -1.62 44.09 12.02
N ASP A 390 -1.33 45.23 12.65
CA ASP A 390 -1.06 45.36 14.09
C ASP A 390 0.22 44.60 14.53
N PHE A 391 1.19 44.47 13.62
CA PHE A 391 2.48 43.84 13.86
C PHE A 391 3.64 44.84 13.70
N VAL A 392 4.41 45.05 14.77
CA VAL A 392 5.56 45.97 14.77
C VAL A 392 6.87 45.20 15.03
N PRO A 393 7.69 44.95 13.99
CA PRO A 393 8.95 44.20 14.13
C PRO A 393 10.02 44.86 15.00
N SER A 394 10.02 46.19 15.10
CA SER A 394 11.06 46.93 15.84
C SER A 394 11.06 46.66 17.35
N ASP A 395 9.96 46.14 17.90
CA ASP A 395 9.86 45.75 19.31
C ASP A 395 10.40 44.32 19.56
N TRP A 396 10.73 43.59 18.50
CA TRP A 396 11.09 42.18 18.62
C TRP A 396 12.57 41.96 18.86
N TYR A 397 13.45 42.87 18.44
CA TYR A 397 14.90 42.70 18.62
C TYR A 397 15.53 43.95 19.21
N THR A 398 16.32 43.74 20.26
CA THR A 398 17.21 44.77 20.80
C THR A 398 18.33 45.07 19.80
N GLU A 399 18.88 46.29 19.82
CA GLU A 399 20.02 46.67 18.96
C GLU A 399 21.22 45.71 19.10
N ALA A 400 21.40 45.11 20.28
CA ALA A 400 22.43 44.12 20.55
C ALA A 400 22.15 42.77 19.85
N GLU A 401 20.88 42.35 19.73
CA GLU A 401 20.48 41.16 18.97
C GLU A 401 20.63 41.37 17.47
N ILE A 402 20.27 42.56 16.97
CA ILE A 402 20.41 42.93 15.55
C ILE A 402 21.87 42.87 15.11
N LYS A 403 22.80 43.42 15.90
CA LYS A 403 24.25 43.41 15.60
C LYS A 403 24.87 42.01 15.59
N LYS A 404 24.28 41.04 16.31
CA LYS A 404 24.73 39.64 16.29
C LYS A 404 24.19 38.87 15.08
N HIS A 405 23.15 39.38 14.43
CA HIS A 405 22.56 38.73 13.27
C HIS A 405 23.42 39.01 12.03
N PRO A 406 23.80 37.99 11.25
CA PRO A 406 24.60 38.16 10.05
C PRO A 406 23.81 38.92 8.99
N THR A 407 24.51 39.80 8.29
CA THR A 407 23.94 40.61 7.19
C THR A 407 23.62 39.75 5.97
N PRO A 408 22.72 40.18 5.07
CA PRO A 408 22.42 39.45 3.84
C PRO A 408 23.67 39.11 3.01
N GLN A 409 24.66 40.00 2.98
CA GLN A 409 25.93 39.79 2.28
C GLN A 409 26.76 38.69 2.91
N GLN A 410 26.86 38.67 4.25
CA GLN A 410 27.55 37.60 4.99
C GLN A 410 26.87 36.25 4.79
N ILE A 411 25.54 36.20 4.85
CA ILE A 411 24.76 34.98 4.59
C ILE A 411 24.99 34.46 3.17
N ALA A 412 24.97 35.35 2.17
CA ALA A 412 25.24 34.99 0.78
C ALA A 412 26.67 34.45 0.59
N GLN A 413 27.66 35.07 1.25
CA GLN A 413 29.05 34.65 1.20
C GLN A 413 29.27 33.29 1.88
N GLU A 414 28.63 33.04 3.02
CA GLU A 414 28.69 31.75 3.71
C GLU A 414 27.99 30.64 2.93
N LYS A 415 26.83 30.91 2.32
CA LYS A 415 26.16 29.97 1.41
C LYS A 415 27.03 29.64 0.19
N LEU A 416 27.69 30.64 -0.39
CA LEU A 416 28.63 30.43 -1.50
C LEU A 416 29.82 29.58 -1.06
N ARG A 417 30.40 29.86 0.11
CA ARG A 417 31.52 29.09 0.67
C ARG A 417 31.10 27.65 1.01
N ALA A 418 29.90 27.45 1.54
CA ALA A 418 29.36 26.12 1.81
C ALA A 418 29.15 25.33 0.51
N LYS A 419 28.63 25.98 -0.54
CA LYS A 419 28.48 25.39 -1.87
C LYS A 419 29.84 25.04 -2.48
N GLN A 420 30.85 25.89 -2.32
CA GLN A 420 32.22 25.61 -2.78
C GLN A 420 32.81 24.42 -2.03
N LYS A 421 32.72 24.39 -0.69
CA LYS A 421 33.18 23.25 0.12
C LYS A 421 32.49 21.94 -0.26
N ALA A 422 31.17 21.96 -0.45
CA ALA A 422 30.42 20.78 -0.87
C ALA A 422 30.86 20.29 -2.26
N LYS A 423 31.16 21.21 -3.17
CA LYS A 423 31.70 20.88 -4.49
C LYS A 423 33.11 20.28 -4.39
N GLU A 424 34.00 20.89 -3.62
CA GLU A 424 35.36 20.38 -3.37
C GLU A 424 35.32 18.99 -2.73
N GLN A 425 34.41 18.77 -1.77
CA GLN A 425 34.23 17.48 -1.12
C GLN A 425 33.71 16.42 -2.11
N ALA A 426 32.72 16.75 -2.95
CA ALA A 426 32.21 15.83 -3.97
C ALA A 426 33.28 15.49 -5.03
N GLU A 427 34.14 16.46 -5.40
CA GLU A 427 35.28 16.22 -6.28
C GLU A 427 36.31 15.28 -5.63
N LEU A 428 36.58 15.43 -4.33
CA LEU A 428 37.48 14.55 -3.57
C LEU A 428 36.92 13.14 -3.44
N GLU A 429 35.64 12.99 -3.09
CA GLU A 429 34.94 11.71 -3.02
C GLU A 429 34.97 11.01 -4.39
N GLN A 430 34.69 11.74 -5.48
CA GLN A 430 34.72 11.19 -6.82
C GLN A 430 36.14 10.81 -7.28
N ALA A 431 37.17 11.55 -6.85
CA ALA A 431 38.57 11.18 -7.07
C ALA A 431 38.93 9.88 -6.33
N GLN A 432 38.47 9.73 -5.08
CA GLN A 432 38.65 8.49 -4.32
C GLN A 432 37.95 7.30 -5.00
N LEU A 433 36.72 7.45 -5.48
CA LEU A 433 36.02 6.40 -6.24
C LEU A 433 36.79 5.95 -7.48
N ARG A 434 37.45 6.89 -8.17
CA ARG A 434 38.30 6.55 -9.33
C ARG A 434 39.55 5.80 -8.91
N GLN A 435 40.18 6.19 -7.81
CA GLN A 435 41.34 5.46 -7.27
C GLN A 435 40.96 4.04 -6.87
N ASP A 436 39.84 3.88 -6.16
CA ASP A 436 39.29 2.57 -5.79
C ASP A 436 39.00 1.70 -7.02
N TYR A 437 38.44 2.28 -8.08
CA TYR A 437 38.16 1.58 -9.32
C TYR A 437 39.44 1.02 -9.98
N GLU A 438 40.55 1.76 -9.96
CA GLU A 438 41.85 1.26 -10.45
C GLU A 438 42.36 0.07 -9.62
N VAL A 439 42.16 0.10 -8.29
CA VAL A 439 42.51 -1.04 -7.41
C VAL A 439 41.66 -2.28 -7.76
N LEU A 440 40.37 -2.08 -8.05
CA LEU A 440 39.49 -3.17 -8.49
C LEU A 440 39.88 -3.73 -9.87
N LEU A 441 40.35 -2.87 -10.79
CA LEU A 441 40.89 -3.31 -12.08
C LEU A 441 42.18 -4.12 -11.92
N ALA A 442 43.04 -3.76 -10.97
CA ALA A 442 44.26 -4.50 -10.67
C ALA A 442 43.95 -5.88 -10.07
N ASN A 443 42.85 -6.01 -9.32
CA ASN A 443 42.39 -7.24 -8.67
C ASN A 443 41.17 -7.86 -9.38
N ALA A 444 41.04 -7.65 -10.69
CA ALA A 444 39.81 -7.94 -11.43
C ALA A 444 39.39 -9.40 -11.38
N GLU A 445 40.32 -10.36 -11.39
CA GLU A 445 40.00 -11.78 -11.33
C GLU A 445 39.28 -12.14 -10.03
N GLU A 446 39.87 -11.84 -8.87
CA GLU A 446 39.27 -12.10 -7.56
C GLU A 446 37.93 -11.38 -7.41
N PHE A 447 37.87 -10.11 -7.82
CA PHE A 447 36.66 -9.30 -7.71
C PHE A 447 35.52 -9.82 -8.58
N VAL A 448 35.79 -10.21 -9.83
CA VAL A 448 34.77 -10.73 -10.75
C VAL A 448 34.33 -12.13 -10.31
N MET A 449 35.24 -12.96 -9.83
CA MET A 449 34.91 -14.30 -9.32
C MET A 449 33.98 -14.24 -8.10
N ALA A 450 34.18 -13.28 -7.19
CA ALA A 450 33.26 -13.04 -6.07
C ALA A 450 31.87 -12.54 -6.50
N ASN A 451 31.77 -11.96 -7.70
CA ASN A 451 30.57 -11.33 -8.23
C ASN A 451 29.98 -12.03 -9.47
N GLN A 452 30.30 -13.31 -9.70
CA GLN A 452 29.84 -14.07 -10.88
C GLN A 452 28.32 -14.06 -11.10
N LYS A 453 27.53 -14.04 -10.02
CA LYS A 453 26.06 -13.99 -10.09
C LYS A 453 25.53 -12.72 -10.79
N ARG A 454 26.36 -11.68 -10.91
CA ARG A 454 26.02 -10.42 -11.58
C ARG A 454 26.27 -10.47 -13.09
N ILE A 455 27.01 -11.46 -13.58
CA ILE A 455 27.34 -11.61 -15.00
C ILE A 455 26.09 -12.08 -15.74
N GLY A 456 25.55 -11.22 -16.60
CA GLY A 456 24.37 -11.51 -17.40
C GLY A 456 24.65 -12.45 -18.59
N ILE A 457 23.76 -12.46 -19.59
CA ILE A 457 23.94 -13.17 -20.87
C ILE A 457 24.55 -12.29 -21.97
N GLY A 458 25.07 -11.12 -21.61
CA GLY A 458 25.55 -10.08 -22.55
C GLY A 458 27.07 -10.04 -22.71
N ILE A 459 27.59 -8.84 -22.99
CA ILE A 459 29.02 -8.59 -23.27
C ILE A 459 29.91 -9.00 -22.08
N GLU A 460 29.43 -8.86 -20.84
CA GLU A 460 30.11 -9.31 -19.62
C GLU A 460 30.44 -10.80 -19.66
N LYS A 461 29.51 -11.62 -20.15
CA LYS A 461 29.69 -13.07 -20.26
C LYS A 461 30.75 -13.43 -21.30
N MET A 462 30.78 -12.69 -22.40
CA MET A 462 31.81 -12.86 -23.44
C MET A 462 33.22 -12.56 -22.90
N TYR A 463 33.38 -11.51 -22.09
CA TYR A 463 34.67 -11.20 -21.46
C TYR A 463 35.04 -12.23 -20.38
N PHE A 464 34.07 -12.63 -19.56
CA PHE A 464 34.25 -13.65 -18.53
C PHE A 464 34.67 -15.01 -19.11
N GLU A 465 34.00 -15.50 -20.16
CA GLU A 465 34.32 -16.77 -20.83
C GLU A 465 35.69 -16.76 -21.52
N LYS A 466 36.19 -15.57 -21.88
CA LYS A 466 37.53 -15.36 -22.44
C LYS A 466 38.62 -15.20 -21.36
N GLY A 467 38.26 -15.18 -20.09
CA GLY A 467 39.18 -14.90 -18.98
C GLY A 467 39.63 -13.44 -18.90
N ASP A 468 38.96 -12.52 -19.60
CA ASP A 468 39.26 -11.07 -19.53
C ASP A 468 38.42 -10.42 -18.43
N TYR A 469 38.84 -10.62 -17.18
CA TYR A 469 38.15 -10.08 -16.01
C TYR A 469 38.20 -8.55 -15.95
N GLN A 470 39.26 -7.92 -16.46
CA GLN A 470 39.34 -6.45 -16.55
C GLN A 470 38.26 -5.89 -17.49
N GLY A 471 37.99 -6.59 -18.60
CA GLY A 471 36.86 -6.28 -19.48
C GLY A 471 35.51 -6.30 -18.77
N VAL A 472 35.30 -7.25 -17.86
CA VAL A 472 34.08 -7.31 -17.03
C VAL A 472 33.99 -6.14 -16.05
N VAL A 473 35.08 -5.84 -15.33
CA VAL A 473 35.14 -4.69 -14.40
C VAL A 473 34.89 -3.36 -15.11
N ARG A 474 35.39 -3.18 -16.35
CA ARG A 474 35.11 -1.99 -17.17
C ARG A 474 33.64 -1.84 -17.54
N ILE A 475 32.92 -2.95 -17.75
CA ILE A 475 31.47 -2.88 -17.97
C ILE A 475 30.75 -2.42 -16.69
N TRP A 476 31.30 -2.75 -15.52
CA TRP A 476 30.77 -2.33 -14.23
C TRP A 476 31.19 -0.93 -13.78
N GLU A 477 32.06 -0.24 -14.52
CA GLU A 477 32.65 1.07 -14.18
C GLU A 477 31.61 2.08 -13.65
N ARG A 478 30.49 2.24 -14.36
CA ARG A 478 29.43 3.17 -13.94
C ARG A 478 28.88 2.87 -12.54
N TYR A 479 28.74 1.59 -12.20
CA TYR A 479 28.23 1.18 -10.88
C TYR A 479 29.31 1.30 -9.80
N LEU A 480 30.57 1.05 -10.16
CA LEU A 480 31.71 1.15 -9.23
C LEU A 480 32.06 2.60 -8.90
N LEU A 481 31.82 3.53 -9.83
CA LEU A 481 31.97 4.98 -9.64
C LEU A 481 30.73 5.65 -9.01
N SER A 482 29.80 4.86 -8.47
CA SER A 482 28.62 5.33 -7.74
C SER A 482 28.68 4.83 -6.30
N GLU A 483 28.71 5.75 -5.32
CA GLU A 483 28.73 5.37 -3.89
C GLU A 483 27.56 4.47 -3.50
N ARG A 484 26.39 4.68 -4.12
CA ARG A 484 25.19 3.92 -3.83
C ARG A 484 25.26 2.52 -4.45
N ASP A 485 25.61 2.44 -5.72
CA ASP A 485 25.46 1.20 -6.49
C ASP A 485 26.60 0.21 -6.21
N ARG A 486 27.79 0.70 -5.87
CA ARG A 486 28.94 -0.15 -5.56
C ARG A 486 28.76 -1.01 -4.30
N LYS A 487 27.92 -0.58 -3.34
CA LYS A 487 27.66 -1.31 -2.08
C LYS A 487 27.11 -2.72 -2.27
N GLY A 488 26.55 -3.03 -3.45
CA GLY A 488 26.07 -4.38 -3.76
C GLY A 488 27.17 -5.36 -4.18
N PHE A 489 28.39 -4.92 -4.44
CA PHE A 489 29.48 -5.80 -4.88
C PHE A 489 30.09 -6.52 -3.69
N ALA A 490 30.21 -7.84 -3.80
CA ALA A 490 30.92 -8.66 -2.82
C ALA A 490 32.42 -8.39 -2.89
N LEU A 491 33.13 -8.56 -1.77
CA LEU A 491 34.60 -8.43 -1.67
C LEU A 491 35.14 -7.01 -1.99
N LEU A 492 34.26 -6.01 -2.10
CA LEU A 492 34.63 -4.63 -2.40
C LEU A 492 35.57 -4.05 -1.32
N ASP A 493 35.13 -4.00 -0.07
CA ASP A 493 35.90 -3.38 1.02
C ASP A 493 37.17 -4.17 1.33
N GLU A 494 37.12 -5.49 1.20
CA GLU A 494 38.26 -6.38 1.42
C GLU A 494 39.39 -6.13 0.40
N ILE A 495 39.07 -5.96 -0.88
CA ILE A 495 40.08 -5.64 -1.91
C ILE A 495 40.65 -4.24 -1.73
N LEU A 496 39.82 -3.27 -1.35
CA LEU A 496 40.24 -1.88 -1.16
C LEU A 496 41.05 -1.65 0.13
N SER A 497 40.98 -2.58 1.08
CA SER A 497 41.76 -2.54 2.32
C SER A 497 43.18 -3.09 2.20
N ARG A 498 43.54 -3.68 1.05
CA ARG A 498 44.88 -4.21 0.74
C ARG A 498 45.72 -3.15 0.06
#